data_AF-A0A8X7CKY5-F1
#
_entry.id   AF-A0A8X7CKY5-F1
#
_cell.length_a   1.000
_cell.length_b   1.000
_cell.length_c   1.000
_cell.angle_alpha   90.00
_cell.angle_beta   90.00
_cell.angle_gamma   90.00
#
_symmetry.space_group_name_H-M   'P 1'
#
loop_
_entity.id
_entity.type
_entity.pdbx_description
1 polymer ?
#
loop_
_entity_poly.entity_id
_entity_poly.type
_entity_poly.pdbx_seq_one_letter_code
_entity_poly.pdbx_strand_id
1 'polypeptide(L)'
;MANNLPMIPAFEAGTNPSESWRHWKEDFEDYLEALRYSEAPEKTKTALFRHVCGEELKKQLRAFNLKPNDGCEGVTLQQVLQEFDKYFLDYQNEVFASFKFLEIKQGQGEKFTHYYSRLRNAVVECNYGESQNRMLRDKLIQGLLDKALQERLI
;
A
#
# COMPACT_ATOMS: atom_id res chain seq x y z
N MET A 1 23.77 21.77 -5.97
CA MET A 1 24.28 20.52 -6.57
C MET A 1 23.09 19.84 -7.20
N ALA A 2 23.15 19.52 -8.49
CA ALA A 2 22.06 18.81 -9.16
C ALA A 2 22.02 17.38 -8.61
N ASN A 3 20.98 17.01 -7.86
CA ASN A 3 20.77 15.63 -7.46
C ASN A 3 20.41 14.83 -8.72
N ASN A 4 21.39 14.09 -9.25
CA ASN A 4 21.19 13.11 -10.33
C ASN A 4 20.53 11.85 -9.77
N LEU A 5 19.35 12.00 -9.14
CA LEU A 5 18.57 10.86 -8.70
C LEU A 5 17.87 10.28 -9.95
N PRO A 6 18.01 8.97 -10.21
CA PRO A 6 17.28 8.35 -11.31
C PRO A 6 15.78 8.49 -11.08
N MET A 7 15.03 8.74 -12.16
CA MET A 7 13.58 8.83 -12.11
C MET A 7 13.00 7.50 -11.64
N ILE A 8 12.01 7.56 -10.74
CA ILE A 8 11.27 6.36 -10.33
C ILE A 8 10.57 5.72 -11.54
N PRO A 9 10.36 4.40 -11.55
CA PRO A 9 9.53 3.74 -12.55
C PRO A 9 8.12 4.36 -12.59
N ALA A 10 7.50 4.37 -13.77
CA ALA A 10 6.10 4.76 -13.89
C ALA A 10 5.20 3.76 -13.16
N PHE A 11 4.04 4.23 -12.69
CA PHE A 11 3.06 3.35 -12.06
C PHE A 11 2.51 2.33 -13.06
N GLU A 12 2.41 1.08 -12.61
CA GLU A 12 1.76 -0.02 -13.31
C GLU A 12 0.85 -0.75 -12.33
N ALA A 13 -0.46 -0.81 -12.61
CA ALA A 13 -1.42 -1.42 -11.70
C ALA A 13 -1.19 -2.93 -11.47
N GLY A 14 -0.81 -3.65 -12.53
CA GLY A 14 -0.60 -5.10 -12.47
C GLY A 14 -1.86 -5.86 -12.00
N THR A 15 -1.66 -6.98 -11.29
CA THR A 15 -2.75 -7.85 -10.80
C THR A 15 -3.34 -7.41 -9.46
N ASN A 16 -2.65 -6.53 -8.71
CA ASN A 16 -3.10 -6.00 -7.43
C ASN A 16 -2.98 -4.47 -7.41
N PRO A 17 -3.90 -3.74 -8.09
CA PRO A 17 -3.78 -2.29 -8.27
C PRO A 17 -3.66 -1.50 -6.96
N SER A 18 -4.32 -1.98 -5.90
CA SER A 18 -4.27 -1.36 -4.58
C SER A 18 -2.88 -1.43 -3.93
N GLU A 19 -2.26 -2.62 -3.97
CA GLU A 19 -0.92 -2.83 -3.44
C GLU A 19 0.14 -2.12 -4.30
N SER A 20 0.01 -2.18 -5.63
CA SER A 20 0.89 -1.46 -6.55
C SER A 20 0.84 0.05 -6.29
N TRP A 21 -0.34 0.61 -6.01
CA TRP A 21 -0.48 2.04 -5.70
C TRP A 21 0.20 2.39 -4.40
N ARG A 22 0.02 1.58 -3.35
CA ARG A 22 0.66 1.81 -2.05
C ARG A 22 2.18 1.88 -2.19
N HIS A 23 2.80 0.87 -2.81
CA HIS A 23 4.25 0.83 -2.97
C HIS A 23 4.77 1.98 -3.85
N TRP A 24 4.10 2.25 -4.98
CA TRP A 24 4.52 3.32 -5.86
C TRP A 24 4.41 4.71 -5.20
N LYS A 25 3.37 4.93 -4.40
CA LYS A 25 3.20 6.16 -3.62
C LYS A 25 4.32 6.34 -2.60
N GLU A 26 4.68 5.28 -1.86
CA GLU A 26 5.82 5.29 -0.92
C GLU A 26 7.12 5.65 -1.65
N ASP A 27 7.41 4.99 -2.78
CA ASP A 27 8.59 5.29 -3.61
C ASP A 27 8.61 6.75 -4.10
N PHE A 28 7.44 7.29 -4.45
CA PHE A 28 7.30 8.69 -4.87
C PHE A 28 7.51 9.69 -3.73
N GLU A 29 7.02 9.39 -2.53
CA GLU A 29 7.22 10.22 -1.34
C GLU A 29 8.71 10.24 -0.94
N ASP A 30 9.38 9.09 -0.96
CA ASP A 30 10.84 9.00 -0.75
C ASP A 30 11.62 9.74 -1.84
N TYR A 31 11.17 9.67 -3.09
CA TYR A 31 11.77 10.41 -4.20
C TYR A 31 11.68 11.92 -4.01
N LEU A 32 10.55 12.43 -3.52
CA LEU A 32 10.39 13.86 -3.20
C LEU A 32 11.31 14.30 -2.07
N GLU A 33 11.43 13.49 -1.02
CA GLU A 33 12.30 13.76 0.12
C GLU A 33 13.78 13.77 -0.30
N ALA A 34 14.21 12.79 -1.10
CA ALA A 34 15.57 12.71 -1.61
C ALA A 34 15.93 13.88 -2.55
N LEU A 35 14.96 14.41 -3.30
CA LEU A 35 15.13 15.65 -4.08
C LEU A 35 15.08 16.93 -3.22
N ARG A 36 14.73 16.82 -1.93
CA ARG A 36 14.50 17.96 -1.00
C ARG A 36 13.39 18.88 -1.47
N TYR A 37 12.34 18.28 -2.05
CA TYR A 37 11.18 19.02 -2.56
C TYR A 37 10.14 19.29 -1.48
N SER A 38 10.39 18.95 -0.21
CA SER A 38 9.49 19.21 0.92
C SER A 38 9.07 20.69 1.02
N GLU A 39 10.00 21.62 0.76
CA GLU A 39 9.77 23.08 0.74
C GLU A 39 9.37 23.65 -0.63
N ALA A 40 9.30 22.83 -1.68
CA ALA A 40 8.94 23.31 -3.02
C ALA A 40 7.47 23.76 -3.08
N PRO A 41 7.12 24.72 -3.95
CA PRO A 41 5.73 25.12 -4.17
C PRO A 41 4.85 23.92 -4.57
N GLU A 42 3.59 23.89 -4.11
CA GLU A 42 2.65 22.79 -4.42
C GLU A 42 2.45 22.58 -5.92
N LYS A 43 2.47 23.66 -6.71
CA LYS A 43 2.43 23.59 -8.17
C LYS A 43 3.60 22.80 -8.76
N THR A 44 4.78 22.92 -8.16
CA THR A 44 5.99 22.19 -8.58
C THR A 44 5.89 20.71 -8.20
N LYS A 45 5.47 20.41 -6.97
CA LYS A 45 5.26 19.03 -6.50
C LYS A 45 4.23 18.29 -7.36
N THR A 46 3.10 18.92 -7.66
CA THR A 46 2.06 18.34 -8.53
C THR A 46 2.51 18.21 -9.98
N ALA A 47 3.31 19.14 -10.49
CA ALA A 47 3.91 19.00 -11.82
C ALA A 47 4.88 17.80 -11.89
N LEU A 48 5.70 17.60 -10.85
CA LEU A 48 6.61 16.47 -10.75
C LEU A 48 5.83 15.15 -10.67
N PHE A 49 4.79 15.06 -9.84
CA PHE A 49 3.90 13.88 -9.81
C PHE A 49 3.39 13.55 -11.22
N ARG A 50 2.81 14.53 -11.93
CA ARG A 50 2.33 14.34 -13.30
C ARG A 50 3.43 13.92 -14.27
N HIS A 51 4.68 14.30 -14.03
CA HIS A 51 5.79 13.91 -14.88
C HIS A 51 6.15 12.43 -14.71
N VAL A 52 6.14 11.93 -13.47
CA VAL A 52 6.62 10.59 -13.10
C VAL A 52 5.54 9.51 -13.04
N CYS A 53 4.28 9.87 -12.80
CA CYS A 53 3.21 8.91 -12.49
C CYS A 53 2.77 8.00 -13.64
N GLY A 54 3.24 8.24 -14.86
CA GLY A 54 2.86 7.44 -16.03
C GLY A 54 1.49 7.79 -16.62
N GLU A 55 1.18 7.22 -17.79
CA GLU A 55 -0.03 7.55 -18.54
C GLU A 55 -1.32 7.03 -17.89
N GLU A 56 -1.26 5.91 -17.17
CA GLU A 56 -2.41 5.34 -16.48
C GLU A 56 -2.95 6.30 -15.41
N LEU A 57 -2.09 6.72 -14.47
CA LEU A 57 -2.47 7.68 -13.44
C LEU A 57 -2.80 9.06 -14.03
N LYS A 58 -2.11 9.52 -15.09
CA LYS A 58 -2.48 10.79 -15.76
C LYS A 58 -3.90 10.77 -16.31
N LYS A 59 -4.32 9.67 -16.94
CA LYS A 59 -5.70 9.53 -17.47
C LYS A 59 -6.70 9.58 -16.33
N GLN A 60 -6.43 8.85 -15.26
CA GLN A 60 -7.32 8.81 -14.10
C GLN A 60 -7.39 10.16 -13.37
N LEU A 61 -6.26 10.87 -13.22
CA LEU A 61 -6.21 12.20 -12.62
C LEU A 61 -7.08 13.21 -13.37
N ARG A 62 -7.14 13.12 -14.71
CA ARG A 62 -8.03 13.97 -15.52
C ARG A 62 -9.51 13.65 -15.27
N ALA A 63 -9.84 12.42 -14.89
CA ALA A 63 -11.20 11.98 -14.60
C ALA A 63 -11.70 12.44 -13.20
N PHE A 64 -10.80 12.58 -12.22
CA PHE A 64 -11.16 12.99 -10.85
C PHE A 64 -11.77 14.40 -10.73
N ASN A 65 -11.60 15.27 -11.74
CA ASN A 65 -12.15 16.64 -11.73
C ASN A 65 -11.86 17.42 -10.43
N LEU A 66 -10.65 17.26 -9.89
CA LEU A 66 -10.24 17.86 -8.62
C LEU A 66 -10.31 19.39 -8.66
N LYS A 67 -10.82 19.97 -7.57
CA LYS A 67 -10.87 21.43 -7.36
C LYS A 67 -9.86 21.85 -6.28
N PRO A 68 -9.26 23.04 -6.40
CA PRO A 68 -8.45 23.60 -5.32
C PRO A 68 -9.24 23.71 -4.02
N ASN A 69 -8.59 23.47 -2.88
CA ASN A 69 -9.18 23.76 -1.58
C ASN A 69 -9.29 25.29 -1.36
N ASP A 70 -10.17 25.70 -0.44
CA ASP A 70 -10.33 27.11 -0.08
C ASP A 70 -8.99 27.73 0.35
N GLY A 71 -8.68 28.90 -0.22
CA GLY A 71 -7.43 29.61 0.04
C GLY A 71 -6.18 29.04 -0.67
N CYS A 72 -6.32 27.98 -1.48
CA CYS A 72 -5.22 27.44 -2.28
C CYS A 72 -5.28 27.95 -3.74
N GLU A 73 -4.14 28.33 -4.30
CA GLU A 73 -4.04 28.77 -5.71
C GLU A 73 -4.23 27.64 -6.73
N GLY A 74 -4.23 26.38 -6.29
CA GLY A 74 -4.36 25.21 -7.14
C GLY A 74 -4.59 23.93 -6.33
N VAL A 75 -4.83 22.82 -7.04
CA VAL A 75 -4.88 21.49 -6.43
C VAL A 75 -3.50 21.16 -5.84
N THR A 76 -3.46 20.75 -4.58
CA THR A 76 -2.23 20.38 -3.87
C THR A 76 -1.82 18.95 -4.16
N LEU A 77 -0.55 18.59 -3.91
CA LEU A 77 -0.11 17.21 -4.09
C LEU A 77 -0.87 16.26 -3.15
N GLN A 78 -1.08 16.69 -1.90
CA GLN A 78 -1.80 15.89 -0.91
C GLN A 78 -3.23 15.56 -1.38
N GLN A 79 -3.94 16.53 -1.97
CA GLN A 79 -5.27 16.27 -2.53
C GLN A 79 -5.23 15.22 -3.64
N VAL A 80 -4.21 15.26 -4.51
CA VAL A 80 -4.04 14.28 -5.58
C VAL A 80 -3.81 12.88 -5.00
N LEU A 81 -2.86 12.74 -4.07
CA LEU A 81 -2.52 11.45 -3.46
C LEU A 81 -3.73 10.86 -2.71
N GLN A 82 -4.47 11.67 -1.96
CA GLN A 82 -5.67 11.22 -1.24
C GLN A 82 -6.78 10.74 -2.17
N GLU A 83 -6.97 11.38 -3.33
CA GLU A 83 -8.00 10.94 -4.27
C GLU A 83 -7.62 9.61 -4.93
N PHE A 84 -6.33 9.41 -5.21
CA PHE A 84 -5.84 8.09 -5.65
C PHE A 84 -5.93 7.04 -4.54
N ASP A 85 -5.63 7.38 -3.29
CA ASP A 85 -5.82 6.46 -2.15
C ASP A 85 -7.26 5.95 -2.10
N LYS A 86 -8.26 6.84 -2.27
CA LYS A 86 -9.67 6.43 -2.34
C LYS A 86 -9.97 5.58 -3.57
N TYR A 87 -9.49 5.98 -4.74
CA TYR A 87 -9.72 5.27 -5.98
C TYR A 87 -9.17 3.84 -5.92
N PHE A 88 -7.96 3.66 -5.40
CA PHE A 88 -7.32 2.36 -5.28
C PHE A 88 -7.79 1.54 -4.07
N LEU A 89 -8.49 2.16 -3.11
CA LEU A 89 -9.16 1.46 -2.02
C LEU A 89 -10.23 0.50 -2.58
N ASP A 90 -10.99 0.91 -3.59
CA ASP A 90 -12.02 0.07 -4.22
C ASP A 90 -11.43 -1.17 -4.93
N TYR A 91 -10.14 -1.16 -5.24
CA TYR A 91 -9.42 -2.29 -5.83
C TYR A 91 -8.80 -3.23 -4.78
N GLN A 92 -8.95 -2.92 -3.48
CA GLN A 92 -8.55 -3.82 -2.43
C GLN A 92 -9.47 -5.05 -2.44
N ASN A 93 -8.99 -6.15 -3.00
CA ASN A 93 -9.72 -7.41 -3.00
C ASN A 93 -9.57 -8.09 -1.64
N GLU A 94 -10.31 -7.58 -0.64
CA GLU A 94 -10.33 -8.10 0.73
C GLU A 94 -10.65 -9.60 0.78
N VAL A 95 -11.48 -10.08 -0.16
CA VAL A 95 -11.83 -11.50 -0.29
C VAL A 95 -10.61 -12.32 -0.69
N PHE A 96 -9.84 -11.88 -1.68
CA PHE A 96 -8.63 -12.54 -2.11
C PHE A 96 -7.51 -12.45 -1.07
N ALA A 97 -7.36 -11.31 -0.40
CA ALA A 97 -6.44 -11.15 0.71
C ALA A 97 -6.78 -12.10 1.87
N SER A 98 -8.07 -12.17 2.25
CA SER A 98 -8.59 -13.12 3.22
C SER A 98 -8.32 -14.56 2.81
N PHE A 99 -8.57 -14.91 1.54
CA PHE A 99 -8.29 -16.24 1.00
C PHE A 99 -6.82 -16.60 1.18
N LYS A 100 -5.89 -15.76 0.71
CA LYS A 100 -4.44 -15.96 0.89
C LYS A 100 -4.06 -16.12 2.36
N PHE A 101 -4.54 -15.23 3.24
CA PHE A 101 -4.28 -15.27 4.67
C PHE A 101 -4.76 -16.58 5.32
N LEU A 102 -5.97 -17.03 4.96
CA LEU A 102 -6.57 -18.26 5.48
C LEU A 102 -5.87 -19.53 4.95
N GLU A 103 -5.15 -19.46 3.83
CA GLU A 103 -4.34 -20.57 3.33
C GLU A 103 -2.99 -20.73 4.03
N ILE A 104 -2.48 -19.68 4.70
CA ILE A 104 -1.16 -19.73 5.36
C ILE A 104 -1.17 -20.80 6.48
N LYS A 105 -0.18 -21.70 6.44
CA LYS A 105 0.12 -22.69 7.47
C LYS A 105 1.62 -22.74 7.70
N GLN A 106 2.05 -23.15 8.90
CA GLN A 106 3.46 -23.34 9.21
C GLN A 106 4.01 -24.51 8.37
N GLY A 107 5.06 -24.24 7.61
CA GLY A 107 5.75 -25.23 6.78
C GLY A 107 6.60 -26.20 7.60
N GLN A 108 6.92 -27.36 7.02
CA GLN A 108 7.87 -28.30 7.60
C GLN A 108 9.25 -27.64 7.76
N GLY A 109 9.80 -27.68 8.98
CA GLY A 109 11.07 -27.02 9.31
C GLY A 109 11.02 -25.49 9.35
N GLU A 110 9.86 -24.86 9.12
CA GLU A 110 9.72 -23.41 9.22
C GLU A 110 9.79 -22.96 10.69
N LYS A 111 10.71 -22.04 10.99
CA LYS A 111 10.77 -21.40 12.30
C LYS A 111 9.49 -20.60 12.56
N PHE A 112 9.01 -20.67 13.80
CA PHE A 112 7.81 -19.94 14.23
C PHE A 112 7.85 -18.45 13.90
N THR A 113 9.01 -17.79 14.05
CA THR A 113 9.16 -16.36 13.74
C THR A 113 8.86 -16.04 12.28
N HIS A 114 9.31 -16.87 11.33
CA HIS A 114 9.02 -16.69 9.91
C HIS A 114 7.53 -16.90 9.62
N TYR A 115 6.94 -17.96 10.19
CA TYR A 115 5.51 -18.23 10.07
C TYR A 115 4.66 -17.05 10.59
N TYR A 116 5.00 -16.54 11.78
CA TYR A 116 4.33 -15.38 12.37
C TYR A 116 4.47 -14.13 11.50
N SER A 117 5.67 -13.83 10.99
CA SER A 117 5.88 -12.70 10.09
C SER A 117 5.03 -12.78 8.83
N ARG A 118 4.91 -13.96 8.20
CA ARG A 118 4.05 -14.14 7.01
C ARG A 118 2.58 -13.83 7.33
N LEU A 119 2.07 -14.35 8.45
CA LEU A 119 0.71 -14.07 8.89
C LEU A 119 0.49 -12.58 9.20
N ARG A 120 1.45 -11.96 9.90
CA ARG A 120 1.36 -10.54 10.28
C ARG A 120 1.35 -9.63 9.06
N ASN A 121 2.11 -9.96 8.02
CA ASN A 121 2.12 -9.18 6.78
C ASN A 121 0.82 -9.37 6.00
N ALA A 122 0.33 -10.62 5.88
CA ALA A 122 -0.87 -10.93 5.10
C ALA A 122 -2.16 -10.35 5.72
N VAL A 123 -2.27 -10.31 7.05
CA VAL A 123 -3.52 -9.87 7.71
C VAL A 123 -3.82 -8.38 7.50
N VAL A 124 -2.81 -7.56 7.17
CA VAL A 124 -2.96 -6.12 6.92
C VAL A 124 -3.86 -5.87 5.70
N GLU A 125 -3.71 -6.68 4.65
CA GLU A 125 -4.48 -6.54 3.40
C GLU A 125 -5.92 -7.05 3.52
N CYS A 126 -6.22 -7.83 4.57
CA CYS A 126 -7.55 -8.39 4.78
C CYS A 126 -8.58 -7.39 5.29
N ASN A 127 -8.13 -6.21 5.74
CA ASN A 127 -8.98 -5.14 6.28
C ASN A 127 -10.00 -5.59 7.36
N TYR A 128 -9.60 -6.50 8.26
CA TYR A 128 -10.49 -6.98 9.33
C TYR A 128 -10.84 -5.93 10.41
N GLY A 129 -10.36 -4.69 10.26
CA GLY A 129 -10.59 -3.60 11.21
C GLY A 129 -10.22 -4.00 12.64
N GLU A 130 -11.13 -3.73 13.58
CA GLU A 130 -10.95 -4.05 15.01
C GLU A 130 -10.73 -5.54 15.29
N SER A 131 -11.16 -6.42 14.38
CA SER A 131 -10.98 -7.87 14.53
C SER A 131 -9.60 -8.38 14.08
N GLN A 132 -8.73 -7.54 13.52
CA GLN A 132 -7.44 -7.97 12.95
C GLN A 132 -6.59 -8.79 13.92
N ASN A 133 -6.44 -8.34 15.17
CA ASN A 133 -5.61 -9.04 16.16
C ASN A 133 -6.23 -10.38 16.57
N ARG A 134 -7.57 -10.47 16.62
CA ARG A 134 -8.28 -11.72 16.88
C ARG A 134 -8.08 -12.70 15.72
N MET A 135 -8.30 -12.25 14.49
CA MET A 135 -8.14 -13.08 13.29
C MET A 135 -6.70 -13.59 13.16
N LEU A 136 -5.70 -12.73 13.41
CA LEU A 136 -4.30 -13.13 13.41
C LEU A 136 -4.01 -14.22 14.45
N ARG A 137 -4.48 -14.05 15.69
CA ARG A 137 -4.27 -15.04 16.77
C ARG A 137 -4.94 -16.37 16.45
N ASP A 138 -6.20 -16.32 16.05
CA ASP A 138 -6.99 -17.53 15.78
C ASP A 138 -6.37 -18.29 14.59
N LYS A 139 -5.93 -17.58 13.54
CA LYS A 139 -5.25 -18.18 12.40
C LYS A 139 -3.86 -18.72 12.75
N LEU A 140 -3.10 -18.02 13.59
CA LEU A 140 -1.79 -18.45 14.07
C LEU A 140 -1.89 -19.83 14.72
N ILE A 141 -2.81 -20.00 15.68
CA ILE A 141 -3.05 -21.28 16.37
C ILE A 141 -3.54 -22.32 15.37
N GLN A 142 -4.51 -21.98 14.50
CA GLN A 142 -5.08 -22.91 13.52
C GLN A 142 -4.02 -23.49 12.55
N GLY A 143 -3.06 -22.68 12.11
CA GLY A 143 -2.05 -23.06 11.13
C GLY A 143 -0.75 -23.65 11.71
N LEU A 144 -0.64 -23.83 13.04
CA LEU A 144 0.51 -24.47 13.67
C LEU A 144 0.72 -25.89 13.14
N LEU A 145 1.99 -26.23 12.91
CA LEU A 145 2.40 -27.56 12.48
C LEU A 145 2.39 -28.55 13.64
N ASP A 146 2.86 -28.12 14.81
CA ASP A 146 2.83 -28.92 16.04
C ASP A 146 1.39 -29.05 16.56
N LYS A 147 0.80 -30.23 16.37
CA LYS A 147 -0.58 -30.53 16.76
C LYS A 147 -0.78 -30.62 18.27
N ALA A 148 0.22 -31.10 19.01
CA ALA A 148 0.14 -31.15 20.46
C ALA A 148 0.22 -29.74 21.08
N LEU A 149 1.08 -28.87 20.54
CA LEU A 149 1.11 -27.47 20.95
C LEU A 149 -0.19 -26.74 20.56
N GLN A 150 -0.71 -26.99 19.35
CA GLN A 150 -1.98 -26.42 18.91
C GLN A 150 -3.12 -26.76 19.88
N GLU A 151 -3.27 -28.03 20.26
CA GLU A 151 -4.30 -28.49 21.22
C GLU A 151 -4.16 -27.83 22.60
N ARG A 152 -2.92 -27.59 23.07
CA ARG A 152 -2.65 -26.94 24.35
C ARG A 152 -2.99 -25.45 24.38
N LEU A 153 -3.09 -24.81 23.22
CA LEU A 153 -3.33 -23.36 23.07
C LEU A 153 -4.81 -23.03 22.79
N ILE A 154 -5.65 -24.04 22.58
CA ILE A 154 -7.11 -23.95 22.41
C ILE A 154 -7.77 -24.09 23.77
#